data_AF-A0A2V9DC27-F1
#
_entry.id   AF-A0A2V9DC27-F1
#
_cell.length_a   1.000
_cell.length_b   1.000
_cell.length_c   1.000
_cell.angle_alpha   90.00
_cell.angle_beta   90.00
_cell.angle_gamma   90.00
#
_symmetry.space_group_name_H-M   'P 1'
#
loop_
_entity.id
_entity.type
_entity.pdbx_description
1 polymer ?
#
loop_
_entity_poly.entity_id
_entity_poly.type
_entity_poly.pdbx_seq_one_letter_code
_entity_poly.pdbx_strand_id
1 'polypeptide(L)' 'MFARKVSMHLKPNSVAEFTQRLDKEIIPLLRKQKGFQDEITFVGPSGTQAFGISLWDRAENAEAYNRGTYP' A
#
# COMPACT_ATOMS: atom_id res chain seq x y z
N MET A 1 14.00 -0.42 10.79
CA MET A 1 12.57 -0.42 10.48
C MET A 1 12.14 0.99 10.05
N PHE A 2 11.47 1.09 8.91
CA PHE A 2 10.96 2.33 8.33
C PHE A 2 9.50 2.12 7.92
N ALA A 3 8.64 3.11 8.19
CA ALA A 3 7.23 3.05 7.83
C ALA A 3 6.90 4.13 6.80
N ARG A 4 6.15 3.75 5.76
CA ARG A 4 5.72 4.68 4.72
C ARG A 4 4.21 4.73 4.68
N LYS A 5 3.66 5.95 4.74
CA LYS A 5 2.22 6.19 4.63
C LYS A 5 1.88 6.71 3.23
N VAL A 6 0.85 6.14 2.63
CA VAL A 6 0.24 6.63 1.39
C VAL A 6 -1.23 6.90 1.66
N SER A 7 -1.68 8.11 1.37
CA SER A 7 -3.09 8.48 1.44
C SER A 7 -3.69 8.48 0.04
N MET A 8 -4.93 8.04 -0.09
CA MET A 8 -5.64 7.97 -1.37
C MET A 8 -7.11 8.36 -1.22
N HIS A 9 -7.63 8.98 -2.28
CA HIS A 9 -9.06 9.21 -2.43
C HIS A 9 -9.65 8.10 -3.29
N LEU A 10 -10.61 7.38 -2.71
CA LEU A 10 -11.32 6.30 -3.38
C LEU A 10 -12.52 6.85 -4.13
N LYS A 11 -12.90 6.16 -5.21
CA LYS A 11 -14.16 6.45 -5.89
C LYS A 11 -15.33 6.04 -4.98
N PRO A 12 -16.50 6.70 -5.08
CA PRO A 12 -17.69 6.25 -4.36
C PRO A 12 -17.99 4.77 -4.65
N ASN A 13 -18.37 4.02 -3.63
CA ASN A 13 -18.71 2.58 -3.69
C ASN A 13 -17.58 1.66 -4.17
N SER A 14 -16.31 2.10 -4.21
CA SER A 14 -15.20 1.27 -4.70
C SER A 14 -14.41 0.54 -3.61
N VAL A 15 -14.85 0.58 -2.34
CA VAL A 15 -14.11 0.01 -1.20
C VAL A 15 -13.88 -1.49 -1.35
N ALA A 16 -14.90 -2.24 -1.80
CA ALA A 16 -14.79 -3.69 -1.98
C ALA A 16 -13.80 -4.05 -3.10
N GLU A 17 -13.88 -3.36 -4.24
CA GLU A 17 -12.92 -3.54 -5.35
C GLU A 17 -11.50 -3.18 -4.90
N PHE A 18 -11.35 -2.05 -4.21
CA PHE A 18 -10.08 -1.59 -3.67
C PHE A 18 -9.46 -2.64 -2.74
N THR A 19 -10.21 -3.15 -1.76
CA THR A 19 -9.75 -4.17 -0.82
C THR A 19 -9.36 -5.45 -1.56
N GLN A 20 -10.17 -5.87 -2.53
CA GLN A 20 -9.88 -7.05 -3.33
C GLN A 20 -8.58 -6.93 -4.14
N ARG A 21 -8.35 -5.79 -4.80
CA ARG A 21 -7.12 -5.55 -5.56
C ARG A 21 -5.91 -5.43 -4.64
N LEU A 22 -6.07 -4.78 -3.48
CA LEU A 22 -5.02 -4.69 -2.49
C LEU A 22 -4.54 -6.10 -2.10
N ASP A 23 -5.46 -6.97 -1.67
CA ASP A 23 -5.12 -8.31 -1.19
C ASP A 23 -4.59 -9.24 -2.29
N LYS A 24 -5.16 -9.17 -3.49
CA LYS A 24 -4.85 -10.13 -4.58
C LYS A 24 -3.69 -9.70 -5.46
N GLU A 25 -3.42 -8.40 -5.58
CA GLU A 25 -2.46 -7.87 -6.54
C GLU A 25 -1.35 -7.09 -5.84
N ILE A 26 -1.71 -6.12 -4.99
CA ILE A 26 -0.74 -5.18 -4.40
C ILE A 26 0.09 -5.84 -3.31
N ILE A 27 -0.52 -6.52 -2.33
CA ILE A 27 0.20 -7.20 -1.24
C ILE A 27 1.17 -8.26 -1.80
N PRO A 28 0.77 -9.14 -2.74
CA PRO A 28 1.70 -10.09 -3.35
C PRO A 28 2.84 -9.42 -4.12
N LEU A 29 2.59 -8.27 -4.76
CA LEU A 29 3.64 -7.49 -5.43
C LEU A 29 4.62 -6.87 -4.44
N LEU A 30 4.12 -6.28 -3.35
CA LEU A 30 4.95 -5.70 -2.29
C LEU A 30 5.80 -6.76 -1.58
N ARG A 31 5.26 -7.96 -1.34
CA ARG A 31 6.01 -9.09 -0.75
C ARG A 31 7.21 -9.55 -1.57
N LYS A 32 7.23 -9.26 -2.88
CA LYS A 32 8.39 -9.54 -3.75
C LYS A 32 9.49 -8.48 -3.62
N GLN A 33 9.18 -7.32 -3.05
CA GLN A 33 10.15 -6.24 -2.88
C GLN A 33 11.09 -6.55 -1.73
N LYS A 34 12.39 -6.30 -1.96
CA LYS A 34 13.42 -6.51 -0.94
C LYS A 34 13.12 -5.67 0.29
N GLY A 35 13.07 -6.32 1.45
CA GLY A 35 12.91 -5.64 2.74
C GLY A 35 11.49 -5.14 3.03
N PHE A 36 10.49 -5.47 2.22
CA PHE A 36 9.09 -5.31 2.63
C PHE A 36 8.78 -6.27 3.77
N GLN A 37 8.04 -5.80 4.77
CA GLN A 37 7.67 -6.59 5.94
C GLN A 37 6.16 -6.78 6.02
N ASP A 38 5.39 -5.69 5.95
CA ASP A 38 3.93 -5.75 6.03
C ASP A 38 3.26 -4.49 5.49
N GLU A 39 1.94 -4.52 5.31
CA GLU A 39 1.09 -3.38 4.94
C GLU A 39 -0.17 -3.36 5.80
N ILE A 40 -0.50 -2.20 6.34
CA ILE A 40 -1.73 -1.98 7.09
C ILE A 40 -2.56 -0.94 6.35
N THR A 41 -3.78 -1.31 5.95
CA THR A 41 -4.68 -0.39 5.23
C THR A 41 -5.91 -0.05 6.06
N PHE A 42 -6.27 1.22 6.03
CA PHE A 42 -7.47 1.76 6.68
C PHE A 42 -8.34 2.46 5.65
N VAL A 43 -9.65 2.23 5.73
CA VAL A 43 -10.65 2.93 4.94
C VAL A 43 -11.48 3.79 5.87
N GLY A 44 -11.62 5.07 5.52
CA GLY A 44 -12.41 6.03 6.28
C GLY A 44 -13.90 5.67 6.28
N PRO A 45 -14.69 6.17 7.25
CA PRO A 45 -16.10 5.80 7.41
C PRO A 45 -16.98 6.10 6.19
N SER A 46 -16.63 7.13 5.40
CA SER A 46 -17.33 7.50 4.17
C SER A 46 -17.00 6.59 2.98
N GLY A 47 -15.98 5.74 3.08
CA GLY A 47 -15.51 4.90 1.98
C GLY A 47 -14.83 5.64 0.83
N THR A 48 -14.62 6.96 0.95
CA THR A 48 -14.01 7.82 -0.09
C THR A 48 -12.56 8.19 0.20
N GLN A 49 -12.05 7.85 1.38
CA GLN A 49 -10.68 8.08 1.78
C GLN A 49 -10.11 6.79 2.33
N ALA A 50 -8.87 6.48 1.98
CA ALA A 50 -8.13 5.39 2.57
C ALA A 50 -6.67 5.80 2.76
N PHE A 51 -5.97 5.11 3.66
CA PHE A 51 -4.53 5.19 3.74
C PHE A 51 -3.92 3.82 4.00
N GLY A 52 -2.80 3.56 3.34
CA GLY A 52 -1.95 2.39 3.52
C GLY A 52 -0.67 2.78 4.27
N ILE A 53 -0.20 1.91 5.14
CA ILE A 53 1.06 2.00 5.86
C ILE A 53 1.89 0.76 5.53
N SER A 54 2.95 0.91 4.75
CA SER A 54 3.93 -0.16 4.52
C SER A 54 5.05 -0.10 5.55
N LEU A 55 5.45 -1.28 6.02
CA LEU A 55 6.58 -1.49 6.90
C LEU A 55 7.74 -2.11 6.11
N TRP A 56 8.93 -1.52 6.30
CA TRP A 56 10.15 -1.91 5.61
C TRP A 56 11.30 -2.09 6.60
N ASP A 57 12.21 -3.01 6.30
CA ASP A 57 13.42 -3.25 7.08
C ASP A 57 14.30 -1.98 7.19
N ARG A 58 14.51 -1.30 6.05
CA ARG A 58 15.32 -0.09 5.93
C ARG A 58 14.69 0.94 4.98
N ALA A 59 15.05 2.22 5.14
CA ALA A 59 14.52 3.31 4.32
C ALA A 59 14.90 3.17 2.83
N GLU A 60 16.11 2.70 2.53
CA GLU A 60 16.63 2.53 1.18
C GLU A 60 15.81 1.51 0.38
N ASN A 61 15.28 0.48 1.05
CA ASN A 61 14.38 -0.51 0.43
C ASN A 61 13.05 0.14 0.00
N ALA A 62 12.47 0.97 0.88
CA ALA A 62 11.22 1.68 0.60
C ALA A 62 11.41 2.71 -0.54
N GLU A 63 12.54 3.41 -0.55
CA GLU A 63 12.86 4.37 -1.60
C GLU A 63 13.14 3.70 -2.96
N ALA A 64 13.84 2.55 -2.96
CA ALA A 64 14.07 1.79 -4.19
C ALA A 64 12.75 1.37 -4.84
N TYR A 65 11.77 0.92 -4.04
CA TYR A 65 10.42 0.66 -4.53
C TYR A 65 9.74 1.93 -5.06
N ASN A 66 9.86 3.06 -4.35
CA ASN A 66 9.24 4.33 -4.76
C ASN A 66 9.86 4.93 -6.04
N ARG A 67 11.15 4.66 -6.31
CA ARG A 67 11.86 5.06 -7.53
C ARG A 67 11.62 4.10 -8.70
N GLY A 68 11.10 2.91 -8.44
CA GLY A 68 10.67 2.00 -9.49
C GLY A 68 9.48 2.60 -10.23
N THR A 69 9.61 2.76 -11.54
CA THR A 69 8.45 3.03 -12.39
C THR A 69 7.46 1.89 -12.17
N TYR A 70 6.27 2.23 -11.68
CA TYR A 70 5.12 1.33 -11.76
C TYR A 70 5.00 0.94 -13.25
N PRO A 71 5.11 -0.36 -13.62
CA PRO A 71 4.87 -0.75 -15.00
C PRO A 71 3.43 -0.41 -15.43
#